data_AF-E4N3D6-F1
#
_entry.id   AF-E4N3D6-F1
#
_cell.length_a   1.000
_cell.length_b   1.000
_cell.length_c   1.000
_cell.angle_alpha   90.00
_cell.angle_beta   90.00
_cell.angle_gamma   90.00
#
_symmetry.space_group_name_H-M   'P 1'
#
loop_
_entity.id
_entity.type
_entity.pdbx_description
1 polymer ?
#
loop_
_entity_poly.entity_id
_entity_poly.type
_entity_poly.pdbx_seq_one_letter_code
_entity_poly.pdbx_strand_id
1 'polypeptide(L)'
;METVMSLNAEERARTAAELRANLELAGVGADLVGAELGFDGGRLAEALGVDDADPADVWVLRDHLEDLVVAVGRAPVPYSVLTEEARAAAERWFPLRKAPRRG
;
A
#
# COMPACT_ATOMS: atom_id res chain seq x y z
N MET A 1 -15.52 14.47 8.39
CA MET A 1 -16.13 13.74 7.25
C MET A 1 -15.07 13.69 6.14
N GLU A 2 -13.87 13.17 6.42
CA GLU A 2 -13.47 11.74 6.51
C GLU A 2 -13.48 11.07 5.14
N THR A 3 -12.45 11.39 4.36
CA THR A 3 -12.12 10.87 3.04
C THR A 3 -11.49 9.50 3.17
N VAL A 4 -12.31 8.46 2.97
CA VAL A 4 -11.81 7.09 2.90
C VAL A 4 -11.03 6.82 1.60
N MET A 5 -11.21 7.64 0.55
CA MET A 5 -10.20 8.01 -0.46
C MET A 5 -10.84 9.00 -1.45
N SER A 6 -10.63 10.29 -1.23
CA SER A 6 -10.89 11.31 -2.26
C SER A 6 -9.61 12.13 -2.41
N LEU A 7 -8.53 11.45 -2.81
CA LEU A 7 -7.23 12.07 -3.04
C LEU A 7 -7.29 12.90 -4.32
N ASN A 8 -6.78 14.12 -4.24
CA ASN A 8 -6.56 14.93 -5.43
C ASN A 8 -5.37 14.37 -6.25
N ALA A 9 -5.19 14.87 -7.48
CA ALA A 9 -4.16 14.36 -8.37
C ALA A 9 -2.72 14.50 -7.81
N GLU A 10 -2.45 15.57 -7.05
CA GLU A 10 -1.13 15.78 -6.41
C GLU A 10 -0.91 14.81 -5.24
N GLU A 11 -1.93 14.57 -4.43
CA GLU A 11 -1.89 13.58 -3.34
C GLU A 11 -1.68 12.17 -3.89
N ARG A 12 -2.39 11.80 -4.97
CA ARG A 12 -2.19 10.52 -5.65
C ARG A 12 -0.76 10.35 -6.15
N ALA A 13 -0.25 11.34 -6.88
CA ALA A 13 1.12 11.31 -7.40
C ALA A 13 2.16 11.20 -6.27
N ARG A 14 1.95 11.90 -5.15
CA ARG A 14 2.83 11.80 -3.98
C ARG A 14 2.78 10.42 -3.34
N THR A 15 1.59 9.89 -3.06
CA THR A 15 1.44 8.55 -2.47
C THR A 15 2.00 7.47 -3.38
N ALA A 16 1.80 7.60 -4.69
CA ALA A 16 2.37 6.72 -5.69
C ALA A 16 3.91 6.74 -5.69
N ALA A 17 4.52 7.91 -5.47
CA ALA A 17 5.98 8.02 -5.32
C ALA A 17 6.47 7.40 -3.99
N GLU A 18 5.75 7.60 -2.88
CA GLU A 18 6.06 7.03 -1.57
C GLU A 18 5.99 5.48 -1.60
N LEU A 19 4.97 4.91 -2.25
CA LEU A 19 4.85 3.46 -2.44
C LEU A 19 6.02 2.89 -3.25
N ARG A 20 6.40 3.56 -4.36
CA ARG A 20 7.55 3.14 -5.17
C ARG A 20 8.86 3.23 -4.40
N ALA A 21 9.06 4.29 -3.61
CA ALA A 21 10.25 4.43 -2.79
C ALA A 21 10.36 3.30 -1.75
N ASN A 22 9.26 2.88 -1.12
CA ASN A 22 9.24 1.74 -0.22
C ASN A 22 9.52 0.41 -0.93
N LEU A 23 9.00 0.21 -2.14
CA LEU A 23 9.34 -0.95 -2.97
C LEU A 23 10.84 -1.01 -3.30
N GLU A 24 11.44 0.12 -3.70
CA GLU A 24 12.87 0.22 -3.95
C GLU A 24 13.70 -0.03 -2.68
N LEU A 25 13.23 0.44 -1.52
CA LEU A 25 13.89 0.20 -0.23
C LEU A 25 13.82 -1.26 0.21
N ALA A 26 12.70 -1.94 -0.04
CA ALA A 26 12.55 -3.37 0.21
C ALA A 26 13.50 -4.20 -0.67
N GLY A 27 13.91 -3.65 -1.82
CA GLY A 27 14.85 -4.32 -2.72
C GLY A 27 14.26 -5.56 -3.41
N VAL A 28 12.93 -5.64 -3.47
CA VAL A 28 12.20 -6.72 -4.15
C VAL A 28 11.57 -6.23 -5.45
N GLY A 29 11.36 -7.15 -6.39
CA GLY A 29 10.67 -6.85 -7.63
C GLY A 29 9.17 -6.67 -7.43
N ALA A 30 8.55 -5.77 -8.21
CA ALA A 30 7.10 -5.59 -8.22
C ALA A 30 6.36 -6.91 -8.50
N ASP A 31 6.87 -7.74 -9.41
CA ASP A 31 6.27 -9.04 -9.73
C ASP A 31 6.18 -9.98 -8.52
N LEU A 32 7.18 -9.95 -7.62
CA LEU A 32 7.16 -10.76 -6.40
C LEU A 32 6.08 -10.25 -5.44
N VAL A 33 6.02 -8.93 -5.24
CA VAL A 33 5.00 -8.28 -4.40
C VAL A 33 3.59 -8.59 -4.93
N GLY A 34 3.39 -8.48 -6.24
CA GLY A 34 2.12 -8.85 -6.88
C GLY A 34 1.76 -10.32 -6.63
N ALA A 35 2.72 -11.22 -6.81
CA ALA A 35 2.50 -12.65 -6.57
C ALA A 35 2.17 -12.96 -5.09
N GLU A 36 2.83 -12.31 -4.13
CA GLU A 36 2.58 -12.50 -2.70
C GLU A 36 1.23 -11.94 -2.25
N LEU A 37 0.80 -10.82 -2.84
CA LEU A 37 -0.50 -10.20 -2.59
C LEU A 37 -1.64 -10.83 -3.41
N GLY A 38 -1.33 -11.66 -4.39
CA GLY A 38 -2.31 -12.21 -5.34
C GLY A 38 -2.86 -11.16 -6.30
N PHE A 39 -2.08 -10.11 -6.58
CA PHE A 39 -2.40 -9.09 -7.58
C PHE A 39 -1.84 -9.50 -8.94
N ASP A 40 -2.65 -9.37 -9.98
CA ASP A 40 -2.12 -9.36 -11.34
C ASP A 40 -1.37 -8.04 -11.60
N GLY A 41 -0.60 -8.00 -12.70
CA GLY A 41 0.25 -6.86 -13.02
C GLY A 41 -0.52 -5.55 -13.23
N GLY A 42 -1.77 -5.60 -13.71
CA GLY A 42 -2.62 -4.42 -13.86
C GLY A 42 -3.04 -3.88 -12.50
N ARG A 43 -3.59 -4.75 -11.66
CA ARG A 43 -4.01 -4.41 -10.29
C ARG A 43 -2.87 -3.88 -9.43
N LEU A 44 -1.68 -4.45 -9.56
CA LEU A 44 -0.50 -3.95 -8.86
C LEU A 44 -0.08 -2.56 -9.39
N ALA A 45 -0.12 -2.34 -10.71
CA ALA A 45 0.23 -1.06 -11.30
C ALA A 45 -0.76 0.04 -10.91
N GLU A 46 -2.06 -0.27 -10.86
CA GLU A 46 -3.11 0.61 -10.35
C GLU A 46 -2.84 0.97 -8.89
N ALA A 47 -2.59 -0.02 -8.03
CA ALA A 47 -2.30 0.20 -6.60
C ALA A 47 -1.01 1.01 -6.37
N LEU A 48 0.08 0.73 -7.10
CA LEU A 48 1.31 1.52 -7.08
C LEU A 48 1.12 2.93 -7.67
N GLY A 49 0.21 3.09 -8.62
CA GLY A 49 -0.15 4.37 -9.22
C GLY A 49 -1.13 5.19 -8.39
N VAL A 50 -1.84 4.54 -7.45
CA VAL A 50 -3.02 5.11 -6.78
C VAL A 50 -3.99 5.69 -7.82
N ASP A 51 -4.13 5.00 -8.95
CA ASP A 51 -4.93 5.40 -10.12
C ASP A 51 -5.95 4.30 -10.40
N ASP A 52 -7.23 4.64 -10.32
CA ASP A 52 -8.39 3.72 -10.38
C ASP A 52 -8.31 2.47 -9.47
N ALA A 53 -7.41 2.47 -8.49
CA ALA A 53 -7.18 1.35 -7.60
C ALA A 53 -8.26 1.22 -6.52
N ASP A 54 -8.55 -0.03 -6.13
CA ASP A 54 -9.33 -0.30 -4.93
C ASP A 54 -8.55 0.22 -3.70
N PRO A 55 -9.15 1.09 -2.87
CA PRO A 55 -8.53 1.57 -1.64
C PRO A 55 -7.98 0.44 -0.75
N ALA A 56 -8.67 -0.71 -0.68
CA ALA A 56 -8.22 -1.85 0.10
C ALA A 56 -6.90 -2.42 -0.43
N ASP A 57 -6.72 -2.46 -1.76
CA ASP A 57 -5.49 -2.95 -2.37
C ASP A 57 -4.31 -2.03 -2.12
N VAL A 58 -4.54 -0.71 -2.14
CA VAL A 58 -3.53 0.28 -1.78
C VAL A 58 -3.08 0.13 -0.33
N TRP A 59 -4.02 -0.12 0.60
CA TRP A 59 -3.69 -0.35 2.01
C TRP A 59 -2.94 -1.66 2.24
N VAL A 60 -3.36 -2.74 1.59
CA VAL A 60 -2.68 -4.04 1.67
C VAL A 60 -1.27 -3.96 1.10
N LEU A 61 -1.10 -3.28 -0.04
CA LEU A 61 0.22 -3.02 -0.63
C LEU A 61 1.11 -2.20 0.30
N ARG A 62 0.57 -1.13 0.89
CA ARG A 62 1.30 -0.28 1.84
C ARG A 62 1.84 -1.08 3.02
N ASP A 63 0.99 -1.85 3.69
CA ASP A 63 1.35 -2.65 4.88
C ASP A 63 2.41 -3.69 4.52
N HIS A 64 2.24 -4.38 3.40
CA HIS A 64 3.18 -5.39 2.94
C HIS A 64 4.55 -4.79 2.57
N LEU A 65 4.58 -3.61 1.93
CA LEU A 65 5.83 -2.90 1.65
C LEU A 65 6.53 -2.47 2.94
N GLU A 66 5.80 -1.98 3.94
CA GLU A 66 6.38 -1.66 5.26
C GLU A 66 6.99 -2.91 5.91
N ASP A 67 6.29 -4.04 5.92
CA ASP A 67 6.79 -5.31 6.44
C ASP A 67 8.07 -5.76 5.71
N LEU A 68 8.11 -5.66 4.38
CA LEU A 68 9.28 -6.01 3.59
C LEU A 68 10.49 -5.11 3.89
N VAL A 69 10.28 -3.79 4.00
CA VAL A 69 11.34 -2.84 4.35
C VAL A 69 11.90 -3.14 5.74
N VAL A 70 11.02 -3.44 6.71
CA VAL A 70 11.43 -3.83 8.06
C VAL A 70 12.16 -5.17 8.06
N ALA A 71 11.71 -6.15 7.26
CA ALA A 71 12.34 -7.47 7.14
C ALA A 71 13.79 -7.40 6.61
N VAL A 72 14.10 -6.42 5.76
CA VAL A 72 15.48 -6.15 5.30
C VAL A 72 16.27 -5.24 6.25
N GLY A 73 15.73 -4.95 7.44
CA GLY A 73 16.39 -4.15 8.48
C GLY A 73 16.45 -2.65 8.20
N ARG A 74 15.56 -2.14 7.34
CA ARG A 74 15.47 -0.72 6.98
C ARG A 74 14.23 -0.08 7.61
N ALA A 75 14.21 1.24 7.64
CA ALA A 75 13.04 2.01 8.05
C ALA A 75 12.22 2.38 6.80
N PRO A 76 10.89 2.14 6.79
CA PRO A 76 10.03 2.54 5.69
C PRO A 76 9.94 4.07 5.56
N VAL A 77 9.76 4.54 4.33
CA VAL A 77 9.48 5.94 4.03
C VAL A 77 8.08 6.26 4.58
N PRO A 78 7.95 7.33 5.39
CA PRO A 78 6.66 7.73 5.92
C PRO A 78 5.74 8.21 4.80
N TYR A 79 4.47 7.84 4.88
CA TYR A 79 3.45 8.30 3.95
C TYR A 79 2.86 9.63 4.41
N SER A 80 2.72 10.58 3.50
CA SER A 80 2.11 11.88 3.80
C SER A 80 0.59 11.78 3.95
N VAL A 81 -0.01 10.83 3.23
CA VAL A 81 -1.46 10.67 3.09
C VAL A 81 -1.93 9.36 3.73
N LEU A 82 -1.23 8.27 3.47
CA LEU A 82 -1.51 6.95 4.04
C LEU A 82 -0.93 6.83 5.46
N THR A 83 -1.24 7.80 6.33
CA THR A 83 -0.73 7.82 7.70
C THR A 83 -1.32 6.68 8.54
N GLU A 84 -0.75 6.42 9.72
CA GLU A 84 -1.33 5.46 10.67
C GLU A 84 -2.73 5.88 11.16
N GLU A 85 -2.99 7.18 11.27
CA GLU A 85 -4.31 7.71 11.59
C GLU A 85 -5.33 7.40 10.47
N ALA A 86 -4.93 7.58 9.21
CA ALA A 86 -5.76 7.24 8.06
C ALA A 86 -5.99 5.72 7.94
N ARG A 87 -5.01 4.90 8.35
CA ARG A 87 -5.15 3.43 8.45
C ARG A 87 -6.19 3.05 9.48
N ALA A 88 -6.09 3.59 10.69
CA ALA A 88 -7.04 3.31 11.78
C ALA A 88 -8.47 3.73 11.40
N ALA A 89 -8.61 4.82 10.64
CA ALA A 89 -9.89 5.20 10.05
C ALA A 89 -10.35 4.17 9.01
N ALA A 90 -9.49 3.81 8.04
CA ALA A 90 -9.82 2.87 6.96
C ALA A 90 -10.21 1.47 7.46
N GLU A 91 -9.60 0.95 8.53
CA GLU A 91 -9.99 -0.32 9.18
C GLU A 91 -11.45 -0.34 9.65
N ARG A 92 -12.05 0.85 9.86
CA ARG A 92 -13.45 0.99 10.26
C ARG A 92 -14.43 0.92 9.10
N TRP A 93 -13.96 1.12 7.86
CA TRP A 93 -14.78 1.16 6.64
C TRP A 93 -14.56 -0.05 5.75
N PHE A 94 -13.36 -0.65 5.79
CA PHE A 94 -13.05 -1.88 5.09
C PHE A 94 -12.78 -2.97 6.12
N PRO A 95 -13.56 -4.07 6.16
CA PRO A 95 -13.11 -5.27 6.84
C PRO A 95 -11.90 -5.78 6.07
N LEU A 96 -10.69 -5.36 6.46
CA LEU A 96 -9.44 -5.92 5.94
C LEU A 96 -9.58 -7.43 6.07
N ARG A 97 -9.72 -8.13 4.93
CA ARG A 97 -9.73 -9.60 4.92
C ARG A 97 -8.40 -10.00 5.53
N LYS A 98 -8.42 -10.44 6.79
CA LYS A 98 -7.28 -11.06 7.48
C LYS A 98 -6.64 -12.04 6.51
N ALA A 99 -5.41 -11.79 6.10
CA ALA A 99 -4.59 -12.79 5.44
C ALA A 99 -4.63 -14.06 6.30
N PRO A 100 -4.83 -15.26 5.70
CA PRO A 100 -4.91 -16.49 6.45
C PRO A 100 -3.59 -16.69 7.20
N ARG A 101 -3.65 -16.59 8.53
CA ARG A 101 -2.55 -17.00 9.40
C ARG A 101 -2.29 -18.47 9.14
N ARG A 102 -1.16 -18.79 8.52
CA ARG A 102 -0.66 -20.16 8.49
C ARG A 102 -0.32 -20.55 9.93
N GLY A 103 -1.16 -21.39 10.52
CA GLY A 103 -0.80 -22.21 11.68
C GLY A 103 -0.01 -23.43 11.26
#